data_AF-A0A9X2JMQ9-F1
#
_entry.id   AF-A0A9X2JMQ9-F1
#
_cell.length_a   1.000
_cell.length_b   1.000
_cell.length_c   1.000
_cell.angle_alpha   90.00
_cell.angle_beta   90.00
_cell.angle_gamma   90.00
#
_symmetry.space_group_name_H-M   'P 1'
#
loop_
_entity.id
_entity.type
_entity.pdbx_description
1 polymer ?
#
loop_
_entity_poly.entity_id
_entity_poly.type
_entity_poly.pdbx_seq_one_letter_code
_entity_poly.pdbx_strand_id
1 'polypeptide(L)'
;MSNTSFNPAEVDIRTTETWSAQHPESGACIELAFGPGAPRNSQLQIRLLETLGAGWREHRSWHRPATPLPFGAPSVRDVPGILAALERRLEAAGVDGANDITCLPTGWVWIGEVLTHHLCRLAGAIDEVIYIDDIKEKFGSLRVYVCCDGAARAELQPLAEWAESASEGRCMVTGRPGRIRSAGWAFCLSDRLAALHGRDPQLVMELMYPKAIDPT
;
A
#
# COMPACT_ATOMS: atom_id res chain seq x y z
N MET A 1 13.72 -20.30 -14.39
CA MET A 1 13.69 -19.37 -13.24
C MET A 1 12.30 -19.47 -12.64
N SER A 2 12.18 -19.61 -11.32
CA SER A 2 10.93 -20.03 -10.67
C SER A 2 9.82 -19.01 -10.94
N ASN A 3 8.90 -19.38 -11.84
CA ASN A 3 7.66 -18.69 -12.11
C ASN A 3 6.72 -18.97 -10.93
N THR A 4 7.02 -18.42 -9.75
CA THR A 4 6.02 -18.31 -8.70
C THR A 4 4.99 -17.33 -9.23
N SER A 5 3.94 -17.89 -9.85
CA SER A 5 2.75 -17.18 -10.30
C SER A 5 2.20 -16.37 -9.13
N PHE A 6 2.50 -15.08 -9.10
CA PHE A 6 1.81 -14.18 -8.19
C PHE A 6 0.33 -14.15 -8.62
N ASN A 7 -0.57 -14.60 -7.75
CA ASN A 7 -2.00 -14.59 -8.02
C ASN A 7 -2.68 -13.53 -7.16
N PRO A 8 -3.06 -12.37 -7.73
CA PRO A 8 -3.69 -11.30 -6.96
C PRO A 8 -5.02 -11.72 -6.32
N ALA A 9 -5.71 -12.73 -6.86
CA ALA A 9 -6.99 -13.22 -6.34
C ALA A 9 -6.86 -14.02 -5.02
N GLU A 10 -5.66 -14.52 -4.71
CA GLU A 10 -5.38 -15.29 -3.49
C GLU A 10 -4.92 -14.41 -2.31
N VAL A 11 -4.73 -13.12 -2.54
CA VAL A 11 -4.23 -12.19 -1.53
C VAL A 11 -5.34 -11.81 -0.55
N ASP A 12 -5.08 -12.01 0.74
CA ASP A 12 -5.97 -11.54 1.80
C ASP A 12 -5.84 -10.01 1.97
N ILE A 13 -6.83 -9.29 1.47
CA ILE A 13 -6.89 -7.82 1.55
C ILE A 13 -7.42 -7.29 2.89
N ARG A 14 -7.74 -8.16 3.86
CA ARG A 14 -8.15 -7.68 5.19
C ARG A 14 -6.97 -7.02 5.88
N THR A 15 -7.26 -5.98 6.65
CA THR A 15 -6.29 -5.36 7.55
C THR A 15 -6.51 -5.81 8.99
N THR A 16 -5.45 -5.73 9.77
CA THR A 16 -5.45 -5.82 11.23
C THR A 16 -5.22 -4.41 11.74
N GLU A 17 -6.16 -3.88 12.50
CA GLU A 17 -5.93 -2.64 13.23
C GLU A 17 -5.01 -2.95 14.41
N THR A 18 -4.00 -2.13 14.61
CA THR A 18 -3.13 -2.17 15.78
C THR A 18 -3.27 -0.88 16.54
N TRP A 19 -3.56 -1.00 17.83
CA TRP A 19 -3.56 0.11 18.78
C TRP A 19 -2.30 0.03 19.65
N SER A 20 -1.77 1.18 20.06
CA SER A 20 -0.64 1.21 20.99
C SER A 20 -0.81 2.24 22.10
N ALA A 21 -0.24 1.91 23.25
CA ALA A 21 -0.01 2.83 24.35
C ALA A 21 1.48 2.93 24.66
N GLN A 22 1.90 4.09 25.15
CA GLN A 22 3.27 4.37 25.55
C GLN A 22 3.31 5.01 26.94
N HIS A 23 4.32 4.64 27.73
CA HIS A 23 4.69 5.33 28.96
C HIS A 23 5.83 6.32 28.66
N PRO A 24 5.61 7.64 28.75
CA PRO A 24 6.54 8.64 28.23
C PRO A 24 7.86 8.72 29.00
N GLU A 25 7.84 8.46 30.30
CA GLU A 25 9.06 8.57 31.14
C GLU A 25 10.01 7.38 30.96
N SER A 26 9.47 6.19 30.70
CA SER A 26 10.25 4.96 30.57
C SER A 26 10.49 4.56 29.11
N GLY A 27 9.72 5.14 28.18
CA GLY A 27 9.70 4.74 26.78
C GLY A 27 9.01 3.40 26.52
N ALA A 28 8.47 2.74 27.55
CA ALA A 28 7.79 1.45 27.40
C ALA A 28 6.58 1.57 26.46
N CYS A 29 6.36 0.57 25.61
CA CYS A 29 5.27 0.55 24.64
C CYS A 29 4.58 -0.82 24.63
N ILE A 30 3.25 -0.80 24.51
CA ILE A 30 2.42 -1.98 24.33
C ILE A 30 1.64 -1.80 23.03
N GLU A 31 1.62 -2.84 22.20
CA GLU A 31 0.83 -2.90 20.96
C GLU A 31 -0.21 -4.02 21.08
N LEU A 32 -1.46 -3.70 20.75
CA LEU A 32 -2.57 -4.65 20.66
C LEU A 32 -3.01 -4.72 19.19
N ALA A 33 -2.82 -5.87 18.56
CA ALA A 33 -3.34 -6.15 17.23
C ALA A 33 -4.70 -6.85 17.34
N PHE A 34 -5.71 -6.31 16.67
CA PHE A 34 -7.01 -6.95 16.51
C PHE A 34 -6.96 -7.99 15.40
N GLY A 35 -7.88 -8.97 15.45
CA GLY A 35 -7.99 -9.99 14.40
C GLY A 35 -8.30 -9.38 13.02
N PRO A 36 -7.97 -10.07 11.91
CA PRO A 36 -8.25 -9.59 10.56
C PRO A 36 -9.71 -9.17 10.36
N GLY A 37 -9.94 -7.91 9.98
CA GLY A 37 -11.28 -7.35 9.78
C GLY A 37 -12.11 -7.17 11.06
N ALA A 38 -11.55 -7.44 12.25
CA ALA A 38 -12.24 -7.16 13.50
C ALA A 38 -12.24 -5.64 13.75
N PRO A 39 -13.39 -5.03 14.09
CA PRO A 39 -13.44 -3.60 14.36
C PRO A 39 -12.69 -3.25 15.64
N ARG A 40 -12.21 -2.01 15.72
CA ARG A 40 -11.68 -1.41 16.95
C ARG A 40 -12.64 -1.66 18.12
N ASN A 41 -12.11 -2.22 19.22
CA ASN A 41 -12.85 -2.30 20.47
C ASN A 41 -12.41 -1.19 21.43
N SER A 42 -13.04 -0.02 21.35
CA SER A 42 -12.71 1.15 22.18
C SER A 42 -12.88 0.87 23.68
N GLN A 43 -13.84 0.03 24.07
CA GLN A 43 -14.02 -0.33 25.48
C GLN A 43 -12.85 -1.18 26.01
N LEU A 44 -12.32 -2.10 25.20
CA LEU A 44 -11.15 -2.89 25.57
C LEU A 44 -9.92 -1.98 25.76
N GLN A 45 -9.73 -0.99 24.88
CA GLN A 45 -8.62 -0.05 24.97
C GLN A 45 -8.69 0.82 26.24
N ILE A 46 -9.87 1.33 26.56
CA ILE A 46 -10.10 2.09 27.80
C ILE A 46 -9.74 1.23 29.02
N ARG A 47 -10.26 -0.01 29.08
CA ARG A 47 -9.94 -0.94 30.18
C ARG A 47 -8.45 -1.26 30.26
N LEU A 48 -7.77 -1.41 29.13
CA LEU A 48 -6.33 -1.64 29.09
C LEU A 48 -5.56 -0.43 29.64
N LEU A 49 -5.88 0.79 29.22
CA LEU A 49 -5.25 2.00 29.76
C LEU A 49 -5.49 2.15 31.27
N GLU A 50 -6.73 1.92 31.73
CA GLU A 50 -7.06 1.92 33.16
C GLU A 50 -6.24 0.87 33.93
N THR A 51 -6.07 -0.33 33.36
CA THR A 51 -5.29 -1.43 33.96
C THR A 51 -3.81 -1.10 34.02
N LEU A 52 -3.26 -0.46 32.98
CA LEU A 52 -1.86 -0.05 32.94
C LEU A 52 -1.55 1.07 33.95
N GLY A 53 -2.56 1.83 34.35
CA GLY A 53 -2.48 2.84 35.39
C GLY A 53 -1.93 4.17 34.92
N ALA A 54 -1.61 5.04 35.89
CA ALA A 54 -1.15 6.40 35.62
C ALA A 54 0.15 6.41 34.80
N GLY A 55 0.25 7.39 33.90
CA GLY A 55 1.43 7.60 33.06
C GLY A 55 1.31 7.02 31.64
N TRP A 56 0.53 5.96 31.44
CA TRP A 56 0.26 5.41 30.11
C TRP A 56 -0.70 6.28 29.31
N ARG A 57 -0.40 6.46 28.02
CA ARG A 57 -1.24 7.23 27.10
C ARG A 57 -1.37 6.49 25.78
N GLU A 58 -2.52 6.62 25.14
CA GLU A 58 -2.65 6.23 23.74
C GLU A 58 -1.57 6.95 22.92
N HIS A 59 -0.86 6.17 22.12
CA HIS A 59 0.26 6.67 21.33
C HIS A 59 -0.12 6.79 19.86
N ARG A 60 -0.59 5.70 19.25
CA ARG A 60 -1.02 5.65 17.85
C ARG A 60 -1.92 4.44 17.57
N SER A 61 -2.75 4.55 16.55
CA SER A 61 -3.40 3.44 15.86
C SER A 61 -2.96 3.41 14.39
N TRP A 62 -2.80 2.22 13.83
CA TRP A 62 -2.46 2.02 12.43
C TRP A 62 -2.98 0.68 11.93
N HIS A 63 -3.02 0.50 10.61
CA HIS A 63 -3.46 -0.73 9.97
C HIS A 63 -2.26 -1.50 9.41
N ARG A 64 -2.36 -2.83 9.37
CA ARG A 64 -1.40 -3.70 8.67
C ARG A 64 -2.15 -4.74 7.86
N PRO A 65 -1.67 -5.18 6.69
CA PRO A 65 -2.26 -6.31 6.00
C PRO A 65 -2.28 -7.54 6.92
N ALA A 66 -3.39 -8.27 6.97
CA ALA A 66 -3.50 -9.50 7.74
C ALA A 66 -2.47 -10.54 7.30
N THR A 67 -2.24 -10.61 5.98
CA THR A 67 -1.13 -11.35 5.38
C THR A 67 -0.27 -10.39 4.57
N PRO A 68 1.00 -10.18 4.93
CA PRO A 68 1.90 -9.34 4.14
C PRO A 68 2.12 -9.91 2.74
N LEU A 69 2.11 -9.04 1.74
CA LEU A 69 2.55 -9.41 0.39
C LEU A 69 4.00 -9.88 0.40
N PRO A 70 4.38 -10.87 -0.44
CA PRO A 70 5.76 -11.27 -0.58
C PRO A 70 6.65 -10.08 -0.95
N PHE A 71 7.86 -10.05 -0.41
CA PHE A 71 8.84 -9.03 -0.78
C PHE A 71 9.41 -9.28 -2.18
N GLY A 72 9.69 -8.20 -2.89
CA GLY A 72 10.18 -8.23 -4.27
C GLY A 72 9.32 -7.38 -5.19
N ALA A 73 9.78 -7.30 -6.43
CA ALA A 73 9.17 -6.54 -7.51
C ALA A 73 9.35 -7.31 -8.82
N PRO A 74 8.53 -7.03 -9.84
CA PRO A 74 8.84 -7.46 -11.21
C PRO A 74 10.20 -6.94 -11.67
N SER A 75 10.68 -7.50 -12.78
CA SER A 75 11.80 -6.91 -13.52
C SER A 75 11.42 -5.49 -13.95
N VAL A 76 12.33 -4.52 -13.74
CA VAL A 76 12.15 -3.12 -14.16
C VAL A 76 11.76 -3.01 -15.64
N ARG A 77 12.26 -3.93 -16.50
CA ARG A 77 11.95 -3.95 -17.93
C ARG A 77 10.49 -4.30 -18.24
N ASP A 78 9.84 -5.06 -17.36
CA ASP A 78 8.49 -5.56 -17.58
C ASP A 78 7.43 -4.60 -17.03
N VAL A 79 7.83 -3.70 -16.11
CA VAL A 79 6.92 -2.77 -15.40
C VAL A 79 6.04 -1.94 -16.34
N PRO A 80 6.55 -1.27 -17.40
CA PRO A 80 5.68 -0.48 -18.27
C PRO A 80 4.57 -1.31 -18.92
N GLY A 81 4.89 -2.54 -19.34
CA GLY A 81 3.94 -3.47 -19.93
C GLY A 81 2.89 -3.96 -18.93
N ILE A 82 3.31 -4.23 -17.68
CA ILE A 82 2.41 -4.61 -16.58
C ILE A 82 1.44 -3.46 -16.28
N LEU A 83 1.95 -2.25 -16.04
CA LEU A 83 1.12 -1.09 -15.69
C LEU A 83 0.10 -0.75 -16.79
N ALA A 84 0.51 -0.76 -18.06
CA ALA A 84 -0.41 -0.57 -19.18
C ALA A 84 -1.47 -1.68 -19.28
N ALA A 85 -1.15 -2.92 -18.88
CA ALA A 85 -2.12 -4.00 -18.82
C ALA A 85 -3.11 -3.83 -17.65
N LEU A 86 -2.67 -3.28 -16.52
CA LEU A 86 -3.55 -2.96 -15.38
C LEU A 86 -4.53 -1.83 -15.72
N GLU A 87 -4.04 -0.76 -16.35
CA GLU A 87 -4.85 0.35 -16.85
C GLU A 87 -5.96 -0.16 -17.77
N ARG A 88 -5.63 -0.91 -18.84
CA ARG A 88 -6.62 -1.48 -19.77
C ARG A 88 -7.66 -2.37 -19.09
N ARG A 89 -7.27 -3.10 -18.03
CA ARG A 89 -8.20 -3.95 -17.27
C ARG A 89 -9.19 -3.12 -16.46
N LEU A 90 -8.74 -2.01 -15.87
CA LEU A 90 -9.59 -1.08 -15.15
C LEU A 90 -10.55 -0.37 -16.11
N GLU A 91 -10.05 0.12 -17.26
CA GLU A 91 -10.88 0.74 -18.31
C GLU A 91 -11.94 -0.24 -18.82
N ALA A 92 -11.56 -1.49 -19.12
CA ALA A 92 -12.49 -2.52 -19.59
C ALA A 92 -13.54 -2.90 -18.54
N ALA A 93 -13.26 -2.67 -17.26
CA ALA A 93 -14.21 -2.86 -16.17
C ALA A 93 -15.09 -1.63 -15.89
N GLY A 94 -14.92 -0.53 -16.64
CA GLY A 94 -15.67 0.71 -16.44
C GLY A 94 -15.22 1.51 -15.22
N VAL A 95 -13.96 1.37 -14.79
CA VAL A 95 -13.39 2.18 -13.71
C VAL A 95 -12.81 3.47 -14.29
N ASP A 96 -13.37 4.61 -13.88
CA ASP A 96 -12.90 5.94 -14.28
C ASP A 96 -11.58 6.27 -13.56
N GLY A 97 -10.68 7.03 -14.22
CA GLY A 97 -9.37 7.37 -13.67
C GLY A 97 -8.33 6.24 -13.72
N ALA A 98 -8.56 5.20 -14.53
CA ALA A 98 -7.68 4.04 -14.67
C ALA A 98 -6.20 4.38 -14.93
N ASN A 99 -5.91 5.49 -15.60
CA ASN A 99 -4.56 5.94 -15.93
C ASN A 99 -3.66 6.19 -14.70
N ASP A 100 -4.24 6.51 -13.54
CA ASP A 100 -3.44 6.78 -12.33
C ASP A 100 -2.67 5.54 -11.83
N ILE A 101 -3.11 4.33 -12.20
CA ILE A 101 -2.37 3.11 -11.87
C ILE A 101 -0.96 3.09 -12.49
N THR A 102 -0.75 3.84 -13.57
CA THR A 102 0.54 3.92 -14.28
C THR A 102 1.60 4.72 -13.51
N CYS A 103 1.21 5.42 -12.45
CA CYS A 103 2.13 6.20 -11.60
C CYS A 103 2.80 5.35 -10.50
N LEU A 104 2.53 4.04 -10.43
CA LEU A 104 3.07 3.20 -9.37
C LEU A 104 4.59 2.97 -9.48
N PRO A 105 5.35 3.10 -8.37
CA PRO A 105 6.73 2.65 -8.31
C PRO A 105 6.89 1.16 -8.60
N THR A 106 7.98 0.79 -9.26
CA THR A 106 8.34 -0.61 -9.57
C THR A 106 8.19 -1.55 -8.38
N GLY A 107 8.65 -1.13 -7.21
CA GLY A 107 8.60 -1.90 -5.96
C GLY A 107 7.21 -2.18 -5.43
N TRP A 108 6.19 -1.48 -5.94
CA TRP A 108 4.81 -1.52 -5.47
C TRP A 108 3.85 -2.06 -6.54
N VAL A 109 4.33 -2.50 -7.70
CA VAL A 109 3.49 -3.02 -8.80
C VAL A 109 2.60 -4.19 -8.36
N TRP A 110 3.07 -5.08 -7.49
CA TRP A 110 2.25 -6.18 -6.94
C TRP A 110 1.07 -5.69 -6.08
N ILE A 111 1.19 -4.52 -5.44
CA ILE A 111 0.07 -3.88 -4.76
C ILE A 111 -0.95 -3.41 -5.80
N GLY A 112 -0.47 -2.81 -6.91
CA GLY A 112 -1.28 -2.42 -8.05
C GLY A 112 -2.06 -3.58 -8.67
N GLU A 113 -1.42 -4.74 -8.86
CA GLU A 113 -2.11 -5.92 -9.42
C GLU A 113 -3.28 -6.39 -8.56
N VAL A 114 -3.11 -6.39 -7.23
CA VAL A 114 -4.17 -6.75 -6.27
C VAL A 114 -5.26 -5.68 -6.29
N LEU A 115 -4.89 -4.40 -6.21
CA LEU A 115 -5.83 -3.28 -6.29
C LEU A 115 -6.69 -3.38 -7.56
N THR A 116 -6.08 -3.54 -8.72
CA THR A 116 -6.78 -3.72 -10.01
C THR A 116 -7.70 -4.94 -10.00
N HIS A 117 -7.24 -6.09 -9.48
CA HIS A 117 -8.10 -7.28 -9.40
C HIS A 117 -9.38 -7.02 -8.59
N HIS A 118 -9.25 -6.44 -7.40
CA HIS A 118 -10.40 -6.20 -6.53
C HIS A 118 -11.32 -5.09 -7.04
N LEU A 119 -10.77 -4.03 -7.65
CA LEU A 119 -11.56 -2.98 -8.29
C LEU A 119 -12.36 -3.52 -9.47
N CYS A 120 -11.74 -4.28 -10.40
CA CYS A 120 -12.46 -4.88 -11.52
C CYS A 120 -13.58 -5.83 -11.05
N ARG A 121 -13.31 -6.63 -10.01
CA ARG A 121 -14.31 -7.53 -9.42
C ARG A 121 -15.49 -6.76 -8.82
N LEU A 122 -15.21 -5.68 -8.09
CA LEU A 122 -16.24 -4.85 -7.46
C LEU A 122 -17.06 -4.11 -8.52
N ALA A 123 -16.42 -3.52 -9.52
CA ALA A 123 -17.09 -2.85 -10.64
C ALA A 123 -18.06 -3.78 -11.37
N GLY A 124 -17.69 -5.05 -11.58
CA GLY A 124 -18.58 -6.05 -12.18
C GLY A 124 -19.71 -6.55 -11.27
N ALA A 125 -19.71 -6.20 -9.99
CA ALA A 125 -20.68 -6.67 -8.99
C ALA A 125 -21.69 -5.59 -8.57
N ILE A 126 -21.46 -4.33 -8.93
CA ILE A 126 -22.29 -3.18 -8.55
C ILE A 126 -22.77 -2.44 -9.80
N ASP A 127 -23.88 -1.70 -9.69
CA ASP A 127 -24.43 -0.86 -10.77
C ASP A 127 -24.01 0.62 -10.60
N GLU A 128 -22.82 0.83 -10.04
CA GLU A 128 -22.24 2.15 -9.74
C GLU A 128 -20.89 2.29 -10.44
N VAL A 129 -20.56 3.50 -10.88
CA VAL A 129 -19.23 3.80 -11.42
C VAL A 129 -18.24 3.95 -10.27
N ILE A 130 -17.09 3.29 -10.40
CA ILE A 130 -15.95 3.46 -9.49
C ILE A 130 -14.99 4.46 -10.12
N TYR A 131 -14.55 5.44 -9.33
CA TYR A 131 -13.58 6.46 -9.73
C TYR A 131 -12.28 6.25 -8.94
N ILE A 132 -11.15 6.27 -9.64
CA ILE A 132 -9.83 6.49 -9.07
C ILE A 132 -9.57 8.00 -9.21
N ASP A 133 -9.63 8.73 -8.09
CA ASP A 133 -9.38 10.17 -8.09
C ASP A 133 -7.89 10.50 -8.17
N ASP A 134 -7.06 9.68 -7.53
CA ASP A 134 -5.60 9.87 -7.46
C ASP A 134 -4.91 8.61 -6.91
N ILE A 135 -3.75 8.26 -7.47
CA ILE A 135 -2.81 7.29 -6.89
C ILE A 135 -1.45 7.98 -6.81
N LYS A 136 -0.98 8.22 -5.59
CA LYS A 136 0.25 8.97 -5.36
C LYS A 136 1.03 8.49 -4.15
N GLU A 137 2.28 8.90 -4.09
CA GLU A 137 3.12 8.66 -2.94
C GLU A 137 2.98 9.78 -1.93
N LYS A 138 2.96 9.41 -0.66
CA LYS A 138 2.96 10.37 0.44
C LYS A 138 3.69 9.79 1.64
N PHE A 139 4.72 10.48 2.10
CA PHE A 139 5.51 10.10 3.28
C PHE A 139 6.11 8.68 3.21
N GLY A 140 6.50 8.23 2.00
CA GLY A 140 7.08 6.90 1.79
C GLY A 140 6.07 5.75 1.79
N SER A 141 4.77 6.03 1.73
CA SER A 141 3.72 5.04 1.45
C SER A 141 2.87 5.47 0.25
N LEU A 142 2.09 4.51 -0.26
CA LEU A 142 1.10 4.70 -1.31
C LEU A 142 -0.18 5.29 -0.72
N ARG A 143 -0.78 6.25 -1.42
CA ARG A 143 -2.12 6.76 -1.15
C ARG A 143 -2.98 6.47 -2.37
N VAL A 144 -4.12 5.83 -2.13
CA VAL A 144 -5.10 5.48 -3.14
C VAL A 144 -6.39 6.20 -2.77
N TYR A 145 -6.86 7.08 -3.64
CA TYR A 145 -8.13 7.77 -3.50
C TYR A 145 -9.11 7.14 -4.47
N VAL A 146 -9.97 6.27 -3.95
CA VAL A 146 -11.01 5.59 -4.72
C VAL A 146 -12.37 5.88 -4.11
N CYS A 147 -13.36 6.15 -4.96
CA CYS A 147 -14.71 6.43 -4.53
C CYS A 147 -15.74 5.88 -5.53
N CYS A 148 -17.00 5.90 -5.11
CA CYS A 148 -18.18 5.69 -5.96
C CYS A 148 -19.33 6.52 -5.37
N ASP A 149 -20.38 6.74 -6.16
CA ASP A 149 -21.49 7.63 -5.79
C ASP A 149 -22.49 7.01 -4.80
N GLY A 150 -22.45 5.70 -4.57
CA GLY A 150 -23.44 4.99 -3.76
C GLY A 150 -22.87 4.18 -2.60
N ALA A 151 -23.55 3.06 -2.31
CA ALA A 151 -23.38 2.32 -1.06
C ALA A 151 -22.08 1.50 -1.03
N ALA A 152 -21.53 1.18 -2.21
CA ALA A 152 -20.29 0.41 -2.35
C ALA A 152 -19.04 1.17 -1.83
N ARG A 153 -19.17 2.46 -1.50
CA ARG A 153 -18.10 3.28 -0.92
C ARG A 153 -17.50 2.65 0.34
N ALA A 154 -18.33 1.98 1.15
CA ALA A 154 -17.86 1.30 2.35
C ALA A 154 -16.94 0.10 2.06
N GLU A 155 -17.00 -0.48 0.86
CA GLU A 155 -16.15 -1.60 0.42
C GLU A 155 -14.82 -1.11 -0.19
N LEU A 156 -14.79 0.10 -0.74
CA LEU A 156 -13.60 0.69 -1.35
C LEU A 156 -12.57 1.17 -0.32
N GLN A 157 -13.03 1.73 0.80
CA GLN A 157 -12.15 2.31 1.83
C GLN A 157 -11.17 1.27 2.43
N PRO A 158 -11.60 0.05 2.82
CA PRO A 158 -10.66 -0.97 3.31
C PRO A 158 -9.60 -1.38 2.28
N LEU A 159 -9.92 -1.36 0.98
CA LEU A 159 -8.98 -1.68 -0.08
C LEU A 159 -7.89 -0.61 -0.22
N ALA A 160 -8.27 0.66 -0.14
CA ALA A 160 -7.33 1.78 -0.12
C ALA A 160 -6.40 1.72 1.10
N GLU A 161 -6.95 1.46 2.29
CA GLU A 161 -6.20 1.30 3.53
C GLU A 161 -5.24 0.11 3.48
N TRP A 162 -5.68 -1.00 2.88
CA TRP A 162 -4.82 -2.16 2.65
C TRP A 162 -3.66 -1.81 1.73
N ALA A 163 -3.90 -1.11 0.62
CA ALA A 163 -2.87 -0.74 -0.35
C ALA A 163 -1.82 0.19 0.26
N GLU A 164 -2.26 1.18 1.05
CA GLU A 164 -1.38 2.02 1.84
C GLU A 164 -0.53 1.18 2.80
N SER A 165 -1.17 0.35 3.63
CA SER A 165 -0.49 -0.46 4.63
C SER A 165 0.49 -1.47 3.99
N ALA A 166 0.18 -2.00 2.82
CA ALA A 166 1.03 -2.96 2.09
C ALA A 166 2.30 -2.31 1.49
N SER A 167 2.27 -1.00 1.29
CA SER A 167 3.41 -0.20 0.80
C SER A 167 4.34 0.26 1.92
N GLU A 168 3.85 0.33 3.17
CA GLU A 168 4.65 0.78 4.31
C GLU A 168 5.89 -0.09 4.52
N GLY A 169 7.05 0.56 4.68
CA GLY A 169 8.32 -0.17 4.86
C GLY A 169 8.74 -1.00 3.64
N ARG A 170 8.09 -0.84 2.48
CA ARG A 170 8.46 -1.51 1.23
C ARG A 170 9.22 -0.54 0.32
N CYS A 171 10.43 -0.94 -0.08
CA CYS A 171 11.27 -0.15 -0.98
C CYS A 171 10.56 0.08 -2.32
N MET A 172 10.41 1.34 -2.71
CA MET A 172 9.73 1.77 -3.93
C MET A 172 10.37 1.28 -5.24
N VAL A 173 11.63 0.85 -5.20
CA VAL A 173 12.32 0.34 -6.39
C VAL A 173 12.31 -1.18 -6.46
N THR A 174 12.53 -1.84 -5.33
CA THR A 174 12.85 -3.29 -5.31
C THR A 174 11.75 -4.14 -4.65
N GLY A 175 10.79 -3.50 -4.00
CA GLY A 175 9.78 -4.16 -3.20
C GLY A 175 10.33 -4.94 -2.00
N ARG A 176 11.61 -4.80 -1.66
CA ARG A 176 12.26 -5.38 -0.47
C ARG A 176 12.02 -4.49 0.76
N PRO A 177 12.33 -4.94 1.99
CA PRO A 177 12.27 -4.07 3.17
C PRO A 177 13.04 -2.75 2.94
N GLY A 178 12.39 -1.65 3.26
CA GLY A 178 12.88 -0.29 3.14
C GLY A 178 12.52 0.54 4.37
N ARG A 179 12.99 1.78 4.39
CA ARG A 179 12.68 2.74 5.44
C ARG A 179 12.51 4.11 4.79
N ILE A 180 11.73 4.97 5.43
CA ILE A 180 11.58 6.36 5.01
C ILE A 180 12.96 7.04 5.07
N ARG A 181 13.31 7.74 4.00
CA ARG A 181 14.53 8.54 3.84
C ARG A 181 14.11 9.97 3.56
N SER A 182 14.72 10.92 4.27
CA SER A 182 14.62 12.33 3.92
C SER A 182 15.64 12.62 2.82
N ALA A 183 15.16 12.91 1.61
CA ALA A 183 15.99 13.26 0.47
C ALA A 183 15.33 14.39 -0.35
N GLY A 184 14.83 15.43 0.33
CA GLY A 184 13.99 16.48 -0.25
C GLY A 184 12.53 16.04 -0.40
N TRP A 185 12.30 14.82 -0.91
CA TRP A 185 11.04 14.08 -0.78
C TRP A 185 11.22 12.89 0.18
N ALA A 186 10.10 12.39 0.72
CA ALA A 186 10.08 11.23 1.61
C ALA A 186 9.92 9.94 0.80
N PHE A 187 11.03 9.26 0.50
CA PHE A 187 11.01 7.97 -0.20
C PHE A 187 11.18 6.81 0.77
N CYS A 188 10.50 5.69 0.53
CA CYS A 188 10.81 4.43 1.20
C CYS A 188 11.84 3.66 0.36
N LEU A 189 13.10 3.66 0.81
CA LEU A 189 14.21 3.01 0.11
C LEU A 189 14.89 1.98 1.01
N SER A 190 15.41 0.90 0.41
CA SER A 190 16.37 0.03 1.08
C SER A 190 17.72 0.75 1.23
N ASP A 191 18.58 0.27 2.11
CA ASP A 191 19.88 0.92 2.38
C ASP A 191 20.75 1.02 1.12
N ARG A 192 20.74 -0.02 0.28
CA ARG A 192 21.45 -0.03 -0.99
C ARG A 192 20.95 1.06 -1.94
N LEU A 193 19.63 1.22 -2.07
CA LEU A 193 19.03 2.20 -2.98
C LEU A 193 19.13 3.62 -2.42
N ALA A 194 19.08 3.80 -1.09
CA ALA A 194 19.36 5.08 -0.46
C ALA A 194 20.80 5.54 -0.71
N ALA A 195 21.78 4.63 -0.58
CA ALA A 195 23.17 4.91 -0.90
C ALA A 195 23.38 5.23 -2.39
N LEU A 196 22.63 4.57 -3.29
CA LEU A 196 22.65 4.90 -4.71
C LEU A 196 22.04 6.28 -4.96
N HIS A 197 20.88 6.59 -4.38
CA HIS A 197 20.21 7.88 -4.53
C HIS A 197 21.11 9.05 -4.11
N GLY A 198 21.92 8.88 -3.07
CA GLY A 198 22.90 9.89 -2.65
C GLY A 198 24.03 10.14 -3.65
N ARG A 199 24.31 9.19 -4.56
CA ARG A 199 25.33 9.32 -5.61
C ARG A 199 24.74 9.67 -6.98
N ASP A 200 23.60 9.09 -7.30
CA ASP A 200 22.91 9.17 -8.59
C ASP A 200 21.39 9.08 -8.37
N PRO A 201 20.72 10.21 -8.05
CA PRO A 201 19.29 10.23 -7.82
C PRO A 201 18.49 9.94 -9.09
N GLN A 202 19.00 10.34 -10.26
CA GLN A 202 18.33 10.14 -11.55
C GLN A 202 18.19 8.67 -11.88
N LEU A 203 19.26 7.88 -11.71
CA LEU A 203 19.19 6.44 -11.92
C LEU A 203 18.18 5.76 -10.98
N VAL A 204 18.05 6.22 -9.73
CA VAL A 204 17.03 5.68 -8.82
C VAL A 204 15.62 6.01 -9.31
N MET A 205 15.39 7.20 -9.83
CA MET A 205 14.10 7.58 -10.43
C MET A 205 13.76 6.74 -11.66
N GLU A 206 14.74 6.46 -12.52
CA GLU A 206 14.55 5.60 -13.70
C GLU A 206 14.27 4.13 -13.34
N LEU A 207 14.88 3.64 -12.26
CA LEU A 207 14.58 2.31 -11.72
C LEU A 207 13.21 2.27 -11.02
N MET A 208 12.76 3.39 -10.47
CA MET A 208 11.49 3.50 -9.78
C MET A 208 10.33 3.61 -10.77
N TYR A 209 10.46 4.47 -11.78
CA TYR A 209 9.47 4.73 -12.83
C TYR A 209 10.09 4.50 -14.22
N PRO A 210 10.31 3.23 -14.62
CA PRO A 210 10.84 2.94 -15.93
C PRO A 210 9.87 3.43 -17.01
N LYS A 211 10.43 4.08 -18.03
CA LYS A 211 9.66 4.48 -19.22
C LYS A 211 9.48 3.27 -20.14
N ALA A 212 8.39 3.25 -20.90
CA ALA A 212 8.24 2.31 -21.99
C ALA A 212 9.43 2.46 -22.97
N ILE A 213 9.96 1.33 -23.42
CA ILE A 213 10.97 1.33 -24.49
C ILE A 213 10.20 1.54 -25.79
N ASP A 214 10.46 2.65 -26.49
CA ASP A 214 9.93 2.85 -27.83
C ASP A 214 10.35 1.67 -28.72
N PRO A 215 9.42 0.95 -29.36
CA PRO A 215 9.77 -0.10 -30.29
C PRO A 215 10.39 0.53 -31.54
N THR A 216 11.72 0.62 -31.56
CA THR A 216 12.51 1.02 -32.74
C THR A 216 12.51 -0.07 -33.80
#